data_AF-A0A068EXR9-F1
#
_entry.id   AF-A0A068EXR9-F1
#
_cell.length_a   1.000
_cell.length_b   1.000
_cell.length_c   1.000
_cell.angle_alpha   90.00
_cell.angle_beta   90.00
_cell.angle_gamma   90.00
#
_symmetry.space_group_name_H-M   'P 1'
#
loop_
_entity.id
_entity.type
_entity.pdbx_description
1 polymer ?
#
loop_
_entity_poly.entity_id
_entity_poly.type
_entity_poly.pdbx_seq_one_letter_code
_entity_poly.pdbx_strand_id
1 'polypeptide(L)'
;MELAKAQEKLIEDREELEKLQKEIEKTQESLTEERERLEELRTGLIQKEEDIQEKKKLELARSEKVKVLADKVANMPPNAARDMLVNWPDYDIIEVFEQMDKDAEEDGRQTITTYLLTLFPAERRAIITNKWLDSDVRNVPN
;
A
#
# COMPACT_ATOMS: atom_id res chain seq x y z
N MET A 1 30.26 -39.16 61.10
CA MET A 1 30.77 -38.58 59.83
C MET A 1 29.71 -38.58 58.72
N GLU A 2 28.91 -39.65 58.55
CA GLU A 2 27.92 -39.70 57.47
C GLU A 2 26.78 -38.68 57.59
N LEU A 3 26.30 -38.39 58.80
CA LEU A 3 25.21 -37.43 59.02
C LEU A 3 25.58 -36.00 58.61
N ALA A 4 26.83 -35.59 58.86
CA ALA A 4 27.33 -34.27 58.49
C ALA A 4 27.48 -34.13 56.97
N LYS A 5 27.98 -35.16 56.28
CA LYS A 5 28.05 -35.21 54.81
C LYS A 5 26.65 -35.16 54.17
N ALA A 6 25.67 -35.82 54.78
CA ALA A 6 24.29 -35.77 54.30
C ALA A 6 23.66 -34.37 54.48
N GLN A 7 23.98 -33.67 55.57
CA GLN A 7 23.55 -32.29 55.80
C GLN A 7 24.20 -31.30 54.83
N GLU A 8 25.50 -31.46 54.57
CA GLU A 8 26.24 -30.64 53.61
C GLU A 8 25.67 -30.78 52.20
N LYS A 9 25.43 -32.02 51.75
CA LYS A 9 24.78 -32.31 50.47
C LYS A 9 23.35 -31.73 50.38
N LEU A 10 22.58 -31.82 51.46
CA LEU A 10 21.24 -31.22 51.51
C LEU A 10 21.27 -29.69 51.39
N ILE A 11 22.32 -29.03 51.86
CA ILE A 11 22.50 -27.57 51.72
C ILE A 11 22.85 -27.24 50.27
N GLU A 12 23.79 -27.98 49.67
CA GLU A 12 24.18 -27.81 48.26
C GLU A 12 22.97 -28.01 47.32
N ASP A 13 22.20 -29.09 47.50
CA ASP A 13 20.99 -29.37 46.72
C ASP A 13 19.95 -28.23 46.87
N ARG A 14 19.86 -27.63 48.06
CA ARG A 14 18.92 -26.51 48.32
C ARG A 14 19.35 -25.24 47.60
N GLU A 15 20.64 -24.93 47.63
CA GLU A 15 21.20 -23.77 46.93
C GLU A 15 21.08 -23.92 45.41
N GLU A 16 21.26 -25.15 44.89
CA GLU A 16 21.06 -25.44 43.46
C GLU A 16 19.59 -25.30 43.06
N LEU A 17 18.66 -25.83 43.86
CA LEU A 17 17.22 -25.65 43.64
C LEU A 17 16.81 -24.18 43.67
N GLU A 18 17.36 -23.37 44.58
CA GLU A 18 17.06 -21.94 44.65
C GLU A 18 17.59 -21.18 43.42
N LYS A 19 18.76 -21.56 42.89
CA LYS A 19 19.29 -21.00 41.63
C LYS A 19 18.39 -21.35 40.45
N LEU A 20 17.99 -22.62 40.33
CA LEU A 20 17.10 -23.08 39.27
C LEU A 20 15.73 -22.39 39.33
N GLN A 21 15.17 -22.19 40.53
CA GLN A 21 13.92 -21.46 40.71
C GLN A 21 14.03 -20.01 40.20
N LYS A 22 15.10 -19.30 40.56
CA LYS A 22 15.34 -17.92 40.09
C LYS A 22 15.53 -17.85 38.57
N GLU A 23 16.20 -18.82 37.98
CA GLU A 23 16.36 -18.89 36.52
C GLU A 23 15.04 -19.17 35.81
N ILE A 24 14.21 -20.05 36.37
CA ILE A 24 12.86 -20.34 35.85
C ILE A 24 11.97 -19.10 35.94
N GLU A 25 11.95 -18.41 37.09
CA GLU A 25 11.16 -17.18 37.27
C GLU A 25 11.57 -16.11 36.25
N LYS A 26 12.88 -15.87 36.11
CA LYS A 26 13.40 -14.91 35.12
C LYS A 26 13.03 -15.29 33.68
N THR A 27 13.07 -16.58 33.37
CA THR A 27 12.70 -17.07 32.04
C THR A 27 11.19 -16.91 31.79
N GLN A 28 10.37 -17.16 32.81
CA GLN A 28 8.91 -16.99 32.72
C GLN A 28 8.50 -15.53 32.53
N GLU A 29 9.16 -14.60 33.23
CA GLU A 29 8.97 -13.16 33.04
C GLU A 29 9.32 -12.76 31.60
N SER A 30 10.52 -13.13 31.13
CA SER A 30 10.95 -12.84 29.75
C SER A 30 10.01 -13.43 28.69
N LEU A 31 9.52 -14.67 28.91
CA LEU A 31 8.58 -15.31 27.99
C LEU A 31 7.22 -14.60 27.96
N THR A 32 6.80 -14.03 29.09
CA THR A 32 5.55 -13.29 29.20
C THR A 32 5.65 -11.97 28.44
N GLU A 33 6.73 -11.21 28.65
CA GLU A 33 7.00 -9.98 27.91
C GLU A 33 7.08 -10.22 26.38
N GLU A 34 7.74 -11.31 25.97
CA GLU A 34 7.85 -11.65 24.55
C GLU A 34 6.49 -12.03 23.94
N ARG A 35 5.63 -12.73 24.69
CA ARG A 35 4.26 -13.05 24.26
C ARG A 35 3.42 -11.81 24.08
N GLU A 36 3.47 -10.87 25.02
CA GLU A 36 2.74 -9.60 24.92
C GLU A 36 3.19 -8.81 23.68
N ARG A 37 4.51 -8.71 23.47
CA ARG A 37 5.07 -8.06 22.28
C ARG A 37 4.64 -8.73 20.97
N LEU A 38 4.59 -10.06 20.94
CA LEU A 38 4.16 -10.81 19.76
C LEU A 38 2.67 -10.59 19.45
N GLU A 39 1.80 -10.53 20.46
CA GLU A 39 0.38 -10.24 20.26
C GLU A 39 0.14 -8.80 19.79
N GLU A 40 0.89 -7.82 20.30
CA GLU A 40 0.86 -6.45 19.80
C GLU A 40 1.27 -6.36 18.32
N LEU A 41 2.38 -7.01 17.96
CA LEU A 41 2.85 -7.07 16.57
C LEU A 41 1.81 -7.75 15.66
N ARG A 42 1.25 -8.87 16.11
CA ARG A 42 0.22 -9.60 15.37
C ARG A 42 -1.01 -8.72 15.11
N THR A 43 -1.48 -8.03 16.13
CA THR A 43 -2.63 -7.11 16.01
C THR A 43 -2.31 -5.98 15.02
N GLY A 44 -1.12 -5.39 15.12
CA GLY A 44 -0.67 -4.36 14.19
C GLY A 44 -0.53 -4.85 12.74
N LEU A 45 -0.14 -6.12 12.53
CA LEU A 45 -0.07 -6.72 11.19
C LEU A 45 -1.46 -6.95 10.60
N ILE A 46 -2.42 -7.45 11.39
CA ILE A 46 -3.80 -7.65 10.95
C ILE A 46 -4.41 -6.32 10.49
N GLN A 47 -4.26 -5.26 11.29
CA GLN A 47 -4.76 -3.93 10.94
C GLN A 47 -4.15 -3.42 9.61
N LYS A 48 -2.83 -3.56 9.45
CA LYS A 48 -2.15 -3.17 8.21
C LYS A 48 -2.61 -3.99 7.01
N GLU A 49 -2.86 -5.28 7.19
CA GLU A 49 -3.38 -6.13 6.13
C GLU A 49 -4.78 -5.66 5.71
N GLU A 50 -5.67 -5.38 6.66
CA GLU A 50 -7.00 -4.84 6.39
C GLU A 50 -6.93 -3.51 5.63
N ASP A 51 -6.08 -2.57 6.07
CA ASP A 51 -5.88 -1.27 5.41
C ASP A 51 -5.38 -1.44 3.97
N ILE A 52 -4.45 -2.37 3.73
CA ILE A 52 -3.93 -2.67 2.39
C ILE A 52 -5.03 -3.27 1.52
N GLN A 53 -5.83 -4.18 2.05
CA GLN A 53 -6.94 -4.78 1.30
C GLN A 53 -8.01 -3.75 0.94
N GLU A 54 -8.33 -2.83 1.85
CA GLU A 54 -9.26 -1.73 1.57
C GLU A 54 -8.71 -0.79 0.49
N LYS A 55 -7.45 -0.37 0.61
CA LYS A 55 -6.79 0.46 -0.43
C LYS A 55 -6.81 -0.21 -1.80
N LYS A 56 -6.46 -1.51 -1.87
CA LYS A 56 -6.51 -2.28 -3.12
C LYS A 56 -7.92 -2.31 -3.71
N LYS A 57 -8.96 -2.49 -2.90
CA LYS A 57 -10.35 -2.47 -3.38
C LYS A 57 -10.72 -1.11 -3.96
N LEU A 58 -10.33 -0.02 -3.28
CA LEU A 58 -10.58 1.35 -3.75
C LEU A 58 -9.83 1.65 -5.06
N GLU A 59 -8.57 1.23 -5.15
CA GLU A 59 -7.76 1.36 -6.37
C GLU A 59 -8.35 0.58 -7.54
N LEU A 60 -8.80 -0.67 -7.31
CA LEU A 60 -9.47 -1.47 -8.34
C LEU A 60 -10.76 -0.81 -8.83
N ALA A 61 -11.63 -0.38 -7.90
CA ALA A 61 -12.87 0.30 -8.26
C ALA A 61 -12.62 1.60 -9.03
N ARG A 62 -11.57 2.33 -8.66
CA ARG A 62 -11.14 3.54 -9.38
C ARG A 62 -10.63 3.19 -10.78
N SER A 63 -9.77 2.18 -10.92
CA SER A 63 -9.26 1.71 -12.21
C SER A 63 -10.37 1.25 -13.15
N GLU A 64 -11.35 0.48 -12.66
CA GLU A 64 -12.51 0.07 -13.44
C GLU A 64 -13.32 1.27 -13.93
N LYS A 65 -13.55 2.25 -13.06
CA LYS A 65 -14.24 3.49 -13.44
C LYS A 65 -13.47 4.28 -14.50
N VAL A 66 -12.15 4.41 -14.34
CA VAL A 66 -11.29 5.11 -15.31
C VAL A 66 -11.37 4.42 -16.67
N LYS A 67 -11.30 3.09 -16.74
CA LYS A 67 -11.47 2.32 -17.99
C LYS A 67 -12.79 2.60 -18.69
N VAL A 68 -13.91 2.57 -17.95
CA VAL A 68 -15.24 2.86 -18.52
C VAL A 68 -15.30 4.30 -19.06
N LEU A 69 -14.69 5.25 -18.37
CA LEU A 69 -14.64 6.64 -18.82
C LEU A 69 -13.75 6.83 -20.04
N ALA A 70 -12.58 6.18 -20.07
CA ALA A 70 -11.66 6.17 -21.20
C ALA A 70 -12.33 5.64 -22.47
N ASP A 71 -12.97 4.48 -22.40
CA ASP A 71 -13.71 3.90 -23.53
C ASP A 71 -14.83 4.85 -24.01
N LYS A 72 -15.58 5.44 -23.08
CA LYS A 72 -16.64 6.41 -23.42
C LYS A 72 -16.07 7.65 -24.13
N VAL A 73 -14.94 8.18 -23.66
CA VAL A 73 -14.28 9.36 -24.25
C VAL A 73 -13.68 9.02 -25.62
N ALA A 74 -13.08 7.84 -25.77
CA ALA A 74 -12.53 7.40 -27.05
C ALA A 74 -13.59 7.26 -28.15
N ASN A 75 -14.81 6.85 -27.77
CA ASN A 75 -15.90 6.60 -28.70
C ASN A 75 -16.83 7.81 -28.94
N MET A 76 -16.59 8.96 -28.31
CA MET A 76 -17.43 10.15 -28.47
C MET A 76 -16.80 11.21 -29.40
N PRO A 77 -17.59 12.09 -30.03
CA PRO A 77 -17.05 13.17 -30.86
C PRO A 77 -16.10 14.10 -30.07
N PRO A 78 -14.99 14.57 -30.65
CA PRO A 78 -13.95 15.32 -29.93
C PRO A 78 -14.44 16.57 -29.18
N ASN A 79 -15.36 17.34 -29.77
CA ASN A 79 -15.93 18.52 -29.11
C ASN A 79 -16.78 18.14 -27.89
N ALA A 80 -17.52 17.03 -27.98
CA ALA A 80 -18.33 16.54 -26.87
C ALA A 80 -17.44 15.96 -25.75
N ALA A 81 -16.34 15.28 -26.11
CA ALA A 81 -15.32 14.84 -25.16
C ALA A 81 -14.74 16.00 -24.38
N ARG A 82 -14.31 17.06 -25.07
CA ARG A 82 -13.86 18.31 -24.45
C ARG A 82 -14.91 18.85 -23.48
N ASP A 83 -16.17 18.98 -23.91
CA ASP A 83 -17.23 19.55 -23.07
C ASP A 83 -17.52 18.71 -21.81
N MET A 84 -17.36 17.39 -21.90
CA MET A 84 -17.46 16.52 -20.73
C MET A 84 -16.29 16.75 -19.77
N LEU A 85 -15.07 16.78 -20.29
CA LEU A 85 -13.84 16.83 -19.50
C LEU A 85 -13.49 18.23 -18.97
N VAL A 86 -13.99 19.30 -19.60
CA VAL A 86 -13.66 20.69 -19.22
C VAL A 86 -14.13 21.04 -17.81
N ASN A 87 -14.99 20.27 -17.17
CA ASN A 87 -15.38 20.54 -15.77
C ASN A 87 -14.70 19.59 -14.77
N TRP A 88 -13.80 18.72 -15.23
CA TRP A 88 -13.18 17.71 -14.39
C TRP A 88 -11.88 18.19 -13.75
N PRO A 89 -11.48 17.63 -12.60
CA PRO A 89 -10.15 17.85 -12.05
C PRO A 89 -9.06 17.39 -13.02
N ASP A 90 -7.95 18.13 -13.08
CA ASP A 90 -6.87 17.83 -14.05
C ASP A 90 -6.32 16.40 -13.91
N TYR A 91 -6.19 15.89 -12.68
CA TYR A 91 -5.69 14.53 -12.44
C TYR A 91 -6.65 13.44 -12.94
N ASP A 92 -7.96 13.65 -12.86
CA ASP A 92 -8.94 12.69 -13.40
C ASP A 92 -8.91 12.68 -14.93
N ILE A 93 -8.64 13.83 -15.56
CA ILE A 93 -8.46 13.94 -17.02
C ILE A 93 -7.19 13.18 -17.43
N ILE A 94 -6.10 13.38 -16.70
CA ILE A 94 -4.81 12.72 -16.97
C ILE A 94 -4.96 11.20 -16.86
N GLU A 95 -5.56 10.69 -15.79
CA GLU A 95 -5.76 9.23 -15.63
C GLU A 95 -6.60 8.62 -16.76
N VAL A 96 -7.64 9.33 -17.21
CA VAL A 96 -8.43 8.90 -18.36
C VAL A 96 -7.61 8.92 -19.64
N PHE A 97 -6.79 9.95 -19.87
CA PHE A 97 -5.93 10.03 -21.04
C PHE A 97 -4.84 8.95 -21.04
N GLU A 98 -4.18 8.70 -19.91
CA GLU A 98 -3.22 7.61 -19.74
C GLU A 98 -3.87 6.24 -20.05
N GLN A 99 -5.09 6.02 -19.55
CA GLN A 99 -5.82 4.77 -19.83
C GLN A 99 -6.22 4.67 -21.32
N MET A 100 -6.65 5.77 -21.95
CA MET A 100 -6.95 5.79 -23.38
C MET A 100 -5.72 5.49 -24.24
N ASP A 101 -4.56 6.04 -23.88
CA ASP A 101 -3.30 5.81 -24.58
C ASP A 101 -2.91 4.34 -24.50
N LYS A 102 -3.03 3.75 -23.29
CA LYS A 102 -2.82 2.33 -23.06
C LYS A 102 -3.77 1.44 -23.86
N ASP A 103 -5.07 1.72 -23.83
CA ASP A 103 -6.09 0.95 -24.55
C ASP A 103 -5.85 1.02 -26.08
N ALA A 104 -5.48 2.20 -26.59
CA ALA A 104 -5.14 2.39 -27.99
C ALA A 104 -3.87 1.61 -28.39
N GLU A 105 -2.84 1.61 -27.55
CA GLU A 105 -1.62 0.84 -27.76
C GLU A 105 -1.89 -0.68 -27.77
N GLU A 106 -2.67 -1.18 -26.80
CA GLU A 106 -3.09 -2.59 -26.72
C GLU A 106 -3.89 -3.01 -27.98
N ASP A 107 -4.73 -2.12 -28.49
CA ASP A 107 -5.52 -2.33 -29.71
C ASP A 107 -4.74 -2.09 -31.03
N GLY A 108 -3.48 -1.64 -30.95
CA GLY A 108 -2.65 -1.30 -32.10
C GLY A 108 -3.14 -0.09 -32.90
N ARG A 109 -3.87 0.83 -32.26
CA ARG A 109 -4.42 2.07 -32.85
C ARG A 109 -3.65 3.29 -32.36
N GLN A 110 -3.74 4.38 -33.11
CA GLN A 110 -3.24 5.68 -32.64
C GLN A 110 -4.24 6.31 -31.66
N THR A 111 -3.73 6.83 -30.55
CA THR A 111 -4.52 7.60 -29.59
C THR A 111 -4.88 8.99 -30.13
N ILE A 112 -6.01 9.53 -29.66
CA ILE A 112 -6.48 10.89 -29.97
C ILE A 112 -6.30 11.87 -28.81
N THR A 113 -5.73 11.43 -27.68
CA THR A 113 -5.59 12.24 -26.44
C THR A 113 -4.85 13.56 -26.69
N THR A 114 -3.77 13.54 -27.46
CA THR A 114 -3.03 14.76 -27.84
C THR A 114 -3.92 15.75 -28.58
N TYR A 115 -4.76 15.26 -29.51
CA TYR A 115 -5.71 16.11 -30.23
C TYR A 115 -6.79 16.66 -29.30
N LEU A 116 -7.39 15.83 -28.44
CA LEU A 116 -8.38 16.25 -27.45
C LEU A 116 -7.82 17.35 -26.54
N LEU A 117 -6.56 17.22 -26.11
CA LEU A 117 -5.86 18.21 -25.30
C LEU A 117 -5.73 19.57 -26.02
N THR A 118 -5.60 19.57 -27.36
CA THR A 118 -5.61 20.82 -28.15
C THR A 118 -6.95 21.55 -28.17
N LEU A 119 -8.04 20.89 -27.78
CA LEU A 119 -9.36 21.50 -27.70
C LEU A 119 -9.61 22.23 -26.37
N PHE A 120 -8.73 22.05 -25.38
CA PHE A 120 -8.79 22.77 -24.10
C PHE A 120 -8.27 24.21 -24.24
N PRO A 121 -8.74 25.13 -23.38
CA PRO A 121 -8.13 26.46 -23.24
C PRO A 121 -6.62 26.37 -23.02
N ALA A 122 -5.86 27.27 -23.64
CA ALA A 122 -4.39 27.20 -23.67
C ALA A 122 -3.75 27.14 -22.27
N GLU A 123 -4.25 27.95 -21.33
CA GLU A 123 -3.78 27.97 -19.95
C GLU A 123 -3.98 26.61 -19.26
N ARG A 124 -5.18 26.05 -19.39
CA ARG A 124 -5.51 24.76 -18.79
C ARG A 124 -4.76 23.61 -19.42
N ARG A 125 -4.58 23.62 -20.73
CA ARG A 125 -3.73 22.66 -21.44
C ARG A 125 -2.33 22.64 -20.86
N ALA A 126 -1.70 23.80 -20.68
CA ALA A 126 -0.36 23.88 -20.13
C ALA A 126 -0.28 23.28 -18.71
N ILE A 127 -1.29 23.54 -17.87
CA ILE A 127 -1.37 22.97 -16.52
C ILE A 127 -1.50 21.44 -16.57
N ILE A 128 -2.42 20.92 -17.39
CA ILE A 128 -2.63 19.48 -17.55
C ILE A 128 -1.35 18.81 -18.08
N THR A 129 -0.73 19.36 -19.12
CA THR A 129 0.52 18.83 -19.68
C THR A 129 1.65 18.79 -18.66
N ASN A 130 1.86 19.86 -17.89
CA ASN A 130 2.90 19.88 -16.86
C ASN A 130 2.66 18.82 -15.79
N LYS A 131 1.41 18.70 -15.32
CA LYS A 131 1.03 17.69 -14.31
C LYS A 131 1.18 16.25 -14.83
N TRP A 132 0.90 16.04 -16.12
CA TRP A 132 1.04 14.74 -16.77
C TRP A 132 2.52 14.35 -16.90
N LEU A 133 3.39 15.29 -17.31
CA LEU A 133 4.83 15.02 -17.32
C LEU A 133 5.38 14.73 -15.91
N ASP A 134 4.89 15.44 -14.90
CA ASP A 134 5.24 15.18 -13.49
C ASP A 134 4.66 13.86 -12.94
N SER A 135 3.56 13.34 -13.48
CA SER A 135 3.03 12.01 -13.11
C SER A 135 3.86 10.90 -13.74
N ASP A 136 4.28 11.05 -14.99
CA ASP A 136 5.16 10.10 -15.67
C ASP A 136 6.52 9.96 -14.96
N VAL A 137 7.10 11.06 -14.47
CA VAL A 137 8.36 11.03 -13.70
C VAL A 137 8.22 10.27 -12.38
N ARG A 138 7.04 10.23 -11.77
CA ARG A 138 6.79 9.49 -10.52
C ARG A 138 6.66 7.98 -10.71
N ASN A 139 6.34 7.52 -11.93
CA ASN A 139 6.14 6.10 -12.25
C ASN A 139 7.38 5.41 -12.84
N VAL A 140 8.52 6.09 -12.95
CA VAL A 140 9.78 5.45 -13.36
C VAL A 140 10.43 4.76 -12.16
N PRO A 141 10.59 3.43 -12.15
CA PRO A 141 11.38 2.75 -11.13
C PRO A 141 12.85 3.15 -11.28
N ASN A 142 13.47 3.60 -10.17
CA ASN A 142 14.94 3.71 -10.05
C ASN A 142 15.61 2.35 -10.15
#